data_AF-A0A7K0QER4-F1
#
_entry.id   AF-A0A7K0QER4-F1
#
_cell.length_a   1.000
_cell.length_b   1.000
_cell.length_c   1.000
_cell.angle_alpha   90.00
_cell.angle_beta   90.00
_cell.angle_gamma   90.00
#
_symmetry.space_group_name_H-M   'P 1'
#
loop_
_entity.id
_entity.type
_entity.pdbx_description
1 polymer ?
#
loop_
_entity_poly.entity_id
_entity_poly.type
_entity_poly.pdbx_seq_one_letter_code
_entity_poly.pdbx_strand_id
1 'polypeptide(L)'
;MDLGLIRNVIGAAPLTDLVACRGELAAIQHVRSLLDAREMRVAVRLDELAVVSPSVFPEGEIAAAARTSLKKGSRVRERSRAAGDVPQLGDALLSGSTTGERVDVVAVATAGLSAAEKARVAARGDELARAAVSMSESAFRRFVEAVVRQARADDGLAKLQRQQAAVRLR
;
A
#
# COMPACT_ATOMS: atom_id res chain seq x y z
N MET A 1 -1.56 -21.69 8.20
CA MET A 1 -1.98 -21.79 6.79
C MET A 1 -1.72 -23.23 6.38
N ASP A 2 -2.73 -23.93 5.86
CA ASP A 2 -2.54 -25.31 5.40
C ASP A 2 -1.86 -25.30 4.03
N LEU A 3 -0.56 -25.61 4.01
CA LEU A 3 0.25 -25.59 2.80
C LEU A 3 -0.02 -26.81 1.89
N GLY A 4 -0.60 -27.88 2.43
CA GLY A 4 -0.95 -29.08 1.66
C GLY A 4 -2.10 -28.80 0.69
N LEU A 5 -3.15 -28.13 1.18
CA LEU A 5 -4.27 -27.69 0.35
C LEU A 5 -3.82 -26.72 -0.74
N ILE A 6 -2.98 -25.74 -0.40
CA ILE A 6 -2.48 -24.75 -1.37
C ILE A 6 -1.65 -25.41 -2.47
N ARG A 7 -0.78 -26.36 -2.13
CA ARG A 7 0.05 -27.08 -3.12
C ARG A 7 -0.80 -27.83 -4.14
N ASN A 8 -1.88 -28.46 -3.68
CA ASN A 8 -2.79 -29.19 -4.56
C ASN A 8 -3.51 -28.25 -5.53
N VAL A 9 -3.92 -27.06 -5.07
CA VAL A 9 -4.60 -26.06 -5.91
C VAL A 9 -3.65 -25.49 -6.98
N ILE A 10 -2.40 -25.16 -6.62
CA ILE A 10 -1.42 -24.56 -7.55
C ILE A 10 -1.05 -25.51 -8.70
N GLY A 11 -0.99 -26.81 -8.45
CA GLY A 11 -0.56 -27.80 -9.47
C GLY A 11 -1.68 -28.30 -10.38
N ALA A 12 -2.95 -27.93 -10.12
CA ALA A 12 -4.10 -28.56 -10.76
C ALA A 12 -4.52 -27.90 -12.09
N ALA A 13 -4.14 -26.65 -12.34
CA ALA A 13 -4.62 -25.89 -13.49
C ALA A 13 -3.87 -26.30 -14.79
N PRO A 14 -4.58 -26.80 -15.81
CA PRO A 14 -3.96 -27.16 -17.09
C PRO A 14 -3.61 -25.91 -17.90
N LEU A 15 -2.36 -25.82 -18.38
CA LEU A 15 -1.84 -24.68 -19.14
C LEU A 15 -1.90 -24.94 -20.66
N THR A 16 -3.10 -25.22 -21.18
CA THR A 16 -3.31 -25.77 -22.53
C THR A 16 -3.17 -24.74 -23.65
N ASP A 17 -3.45 -23.47 -23.37
CA ASP A 17 -3.41 -22.38 -24.36
C ASP A 17 -3.10 -21.01 -23.72
N LEU A 18 -3.01 -19.98 -24.56
CA LEU A 18 -2.71 -18.62 -24.12
C LEU A 18 -3.78 -18.04 -23.18
N VAL A 19 -5.06 -18.41 -23.33
CA VAL A 19 -6.15 -17.93 -22.48
C VAL A 19 -6.04 -18.57 -21.09
N ALA A 20 -5.79 -19.87 -21.03
CA ALA A 20 -5.53 -20.61 -19.79
C ALA A 20 -4.33 -20.02 -19.05
N CYS A 21 -3.20 -19.78 -19.74
CA CYS A 21 -2.02 -19.14 -19.15
C CYS A 21 -2.30 -17.74 -18.59
N ARG A 22 -3.10 -16.91 -19.29
CA ARG A 22 -3.48 -15.58 -18.81
C ARG A 22 -4.39 -15.65 -17.58
N GLY A 23 -5.35 -16.57 -17.59
CA GLY A 23 -6.22 -16.83 -16.45
C GLY A 23 -5.42 -17.24 -15.22
N GLU A 24 -4.47 -18.16 -15.39
CA GLU A 24 -3.60 -18.61 -14.29
C GLU A 24 -2.72 -17.48 -13.75
N LEU A 25 -2.12 -16.65 -14.62
CA LEU A 25 -1.35 -15.48 -14.19
C LEU A 25 -2.20 -14.49 -13.38
N ALA A 26 -3.46 -14.27 -13.77
CA ALA A 26 -4.38 -13.43 -13.03
C ALA A 26 -4.73 -14.03 -11.66
N ALA A 27 -4.99 -15.34 -11.59
CA ALA A 27 -5.24 -16.05 -10.33
C ALA A 27 -4.03 -16.00 -9.40
N ILE A 28 -2.82 -16.25 -9.90
CA ILE A 28 -1.56 -16.14 -9.16
C ILE A 28 -1.41 -14.73 -8.58
N GLN A 29 -1.67 -13.69 -9.39
CA GLN A 29 -1.58 -12.31 -8.92
C GLN A 29 -2.60 -12.02 -7.81
N HIS A 30 -3.83 -12.50 -7.95
CA HIS A 30 -4.85 -12.34 -6.92
C HIS A 30 -4.41 -12.99 -5.60
N VAL A 31 -3.88 -14.21 -5.64
CA VAL A 31 -3.34 -14.90 -4.46
C VAL A 31 -2.16 -14.12 -3.85
N ARG A 32 -1.26 -13.57 -4.67
CA ARG A 32 -0.16 -12.72 -4.17
C ARG A 32 -0.68 -11.49 -3.42
N SER A 33 -1.69 -10.82 -3.95
CA SER A 33 -2.33 -9.66 -3.29
C SER A 33 -2.96 -10.03 -1.94
N LEU A 34 -3.61 -11.19 -1.84
CA LEU A 34 -4.14 -11.70 -0.57
C LEU A 34 -3.02 -11.98 0.44
N LEU A 35 -1.90 -12.54 -0.02
CA LEU A 35 -0.72 -12.79 0.82
C LEU A 35 -0.07 -11.49 1.28
N ASP A 36 0.11 -10.50 0.39
CA ASP A 36 0.60 -9.16 0.73
C ASP A 36 -0.29 -8.52 1.80
N ALA A 37 -1.61 -8.58 1.63
CA ALA A 37 -2.56 -8.01 2.59
C ALA A 37 -2.54 -8.74 3.95
N ARG A 38 -2.24 -10.06 3.95
CA ARG A 38 -2.03 -10.81 5.19
C ARG A 38 -0.71 -10.44 5.85
N GLU A 39 0.35 -10.25 5.08
CA GLU A 39 1.66 -9.84 5.56
C GLU A 39 1.60 -8.45 6.23
N MET A 40 0.84 -7.52 5.63
CA MET A 40 0.56 -6.20 6.24
C MET A 40 -0.14 -6.32 7.59
N ARG A 41 -1.14 -7.20 7.71
CA ARG A 41 -1.83 -7.45 8.99
C ARG A 41 -0.89 -8.03 10.04
N VAL A 42 0.05 -8.89 9.64
CA VAL A 42 1.12 -9.37 10.53
C VAL A 42 2.04 -8.22 10.95
N ALA A 43 2.43 -7.35 10.03
CA ALA A 43 3.26 -6.17 10.34
C ALA A 43 2.58 -5.21 11.34
N VAL A 44 1.28 -4.94 11.17
CA VAL A 44 0.49 -4.16 12.15
C VAL A 44 0.51 -4.83 13.53
N ARG A 45 0.32 -6.16 13.58
CA ARG A 45 0.37 -6.88 14.85
C ARG A 45 1.76 -6.85 15.50
N LEU A 46 2.83 -6.91 14.71
CA LEU A 46 4.19 -6.76 15.22
C LEU A 46 4.42 -5.35 15.78
N ASP A 47 3.89 -4.32 15.13
CA ASP A 47 3.94 -2.94 15.65
C ASP A 47 3.22 -2.82 17.00
N GLU A 48 2.02 -3.40 17.14
CA GLU A 48 1.30 -3.44 18.42
C GLU A 48 2.08 -4.16 19.52
N LEU A 49 2.73 -5.29 19.17
CA LEU A 49 3.54 -6.06 20.11
C LEU A 49 4.81 -5.31 20.52
N ALA A 50 5.42 -4.54 19.61
CA ALA A 50 6.60 -3.73 19.91
C ALA A 50 6.31 -2.61 20.93
N VAL A 51 5.06 -2.15 21.06
CA VAL A 51 4.65 -1.19 22.11
C VAL A 51 4.78 -1.79 23.50
N VAL A 52 4.43 -3.07 23.67
CA VAL A 52 4.43 -3.75 24.99
C VAL A 52 5.68 -4.60 25.23
N SER A 53 6.43 -4.91 24.17
CA SER A 53 7.66 -5.69 24.21
C SER A 53 8.75 -4.98 23.42
N PRO A 54 9.57 -4.13 24.06
CA PRO A 54 10.60 -3.32 23.38
C PRO A 54 11.68 -4.12 22.64
N SER A 55 11.80 -5.44 22.91
CA SER A 55 12.71 -6.34 22.20
C SER A 55 12.21 -6.72 20.80
N VAL A 56 10.91 -6.53 20.52
CA VAL A 56 10.35 -6.83 19.18
C VAL A 56 10.76 -5.73 18.22
N PHE A 57 11.54 -6.10 17.20
CA PHE A 57 11.87 -5.24 16.07
C PHE A 57 11.11 -5.72 14.82
N PRO A 58 9.95 -5.13 14.48
CA PRO A 58 9.03 -5.66 13.47
C PRO A 58 9.68 -5.98 12.12
N GLU A 59 10.49 -5.07 11.59
CA GLU A 59 11.19 -5.26 10.31
C GLU A 59 12.19 -6.42 10.37
N GLY A 60 12.85 -6.60 11.52
CA GLY A 60 13.76 -7.72 11.78
C GLY A 60 13.04 -9.06 11.86
N GLU A 61 11.91 -9.10 12.56
CA GLU A 61 11.06 -10.30 12.66
C GLU A 61 10.53 -10.73 11.29
N ILE A 62 10.04 -9.77 10.49
CA ILE A 62 9.60 -10.05 9.11
C ILE A 62 10.76 -10.55 8.26
N ALA A 63 11.92 -9.86 8.32
CA ALA A 63 13.09 -10.24 7.54
C ALA A 63 13.58 -11.66 7.86
N ALA A 64 13.66 -12.00 9.15
CA ALA A 64 14.08 -13.32 9.61
C ALA A 64 13.08 -14.40 9.21
N ALA A 65 11.79 -14.23 9.52
CA ALA A 65 10.76 -15.24 9.27
C ALA A 65 10.51 -15.47 7.77
N ALA A 66 10.50 -14.41 6.96
CA ALA A 66 10.31 -14.49 5.51
C ALA A 66 11.62 -14.77 4.73
N ARG A 67 12.76 -14.91 5.42
CA ARG A 67 14.10 -15.13 4.82
C ARG A 67 14.43 -14.09 3.75
N THR A 68 14.24 -12.83 4.11
CA THR A 68 14.35 -11.68 3.22
C THR A 68 15.21 -10.59 3.84
N SER A 69 15.47 -9.51 3.10
CA SER A 69 16.28 -8.40 3.62
C SER A 69 15.45 -7.47 4.53
N LEU A 70 16.14 -6.77 5.44
CA LEU A 70 15.54 -5.70 6.25
C LEU A 70 14.81 -4.66 5.40
N LYS A 71 15.37 -4.32 4.23
CA LYS A 71 14.73 -3.39 3.29
C LYS A 71 13.36 -3.90 2.80
N LYS A 72 13.24 -5.19 2.54
CA LYS A 72 11.95 -5.80 2.17
C LYS A 72 11.00 -5.86 3.38
N GLY A 73 11.50 -6.13 4.58
CA GLY A 73 10.71 -6.03 5.82
C GLY A 73 10.15 -4.62 6.06
N SER A 74 10.98 -3.58 5.91
CA SER A 74 10.57 -2.17 5.99
C SER A 74 9.46 -1.85 4.99
N ARG A 75 9.58 -2.35 3.75
CA ARG A 75 8.57 -2.14 2.71
C ARG A 75 7.20 -2.68 3.10
N VAL A 76 7.13 -3.86 3.71
CA VAL A 76 5.85 -4.44 4.20
C VAL A 76 5.20 -3.51 5.22
N ARG A 77 5.99 -2.93 6.12
CA ARG A 77 5.52 -1.99 7.15
C ARG A 77 5.13 -0.62 6.57
N GLU A 78 5.89 -0.11 5.60
CA GLU A 78 5.52 1.10 4.85
C GLU A 78 4.20 0.91 4.10
N ARG A 79 4.02 -0.27 3.51
CA ARG A 79 2.77 -0.66 2.84
C ARG A 79 1.59 -0.73 3.80
N SER A 80 1.76 -1.33 4.98
CA SER A 80 0.71 -1.41 5.99
C SER A 80 0.28 -0.02 6.46
N ARG A 81 1.23 0.90 6.67
CA ARG A 81 0.95 2.31 6.99
C ARG A 81 0.21 3.02 5.86
N ALA A 82 0.65 2.88 4.61
CA ALA A 82 -0.02 3.51 3.47
C ALA A 82 -1.47 3.02 3.29
N ALA A 83 -1.73 1.74 3.55
CA ALA A 83 -3.10 1.21 3.56
C ALA A 83 -3.91 1.65 4.78
N GLY A 84 -3.27 1.93 5.92
CA GLY A 84 -3.93 2.57 7.07
C GLY A 84 -4.27 4.04 6.80
N ASP A 85 -3.38 4.77 6.14
CA ASP A 85 -3.58 6.16 5.74
C ASP A 85 -4.63 6.30 4.62
N VAL A 86 -4.71 5.30 3.70
CA VAL A 86 -5.66 5.25 2.58
C VAL A 86 -6.39 3.90 2.58
N PRO A 87 -7.44 3.72 3.41
CA PRO A 87 -8.13 2.44 3.60
C PRO A 87 -8.61 1.78 2.30
N GLN A 88 -9.07 2.57 1.34
CA GLN A 88 -9.57 2.08 0.04
C GLN A 88 -8.51 1.31 -0.75
N LEU A 89 -7.22 1.64 -0.60
CA LEU A 89 -6.13 0.88 -1.21
C LEU A 89 -5.89 -0.45 -0.47
N GLY A 90 -6.05 -0.44 0.85
CA GLY A 90 -6.02 -1.66 1.66
C GLY A 90 -7.14 -2.62 1.27
N ASP A 91 -8.36 -2.10 1.12
CA ASP A 91 -9.54 -2.88 0.69
C ASP A 91 -9.36 -3.46 -0.71
N ALA A 92 -8.87 -2.66 -1.66
CA ALA A 92 -8.58 -3.12 -3.02
C ALA A 92 -7.49 -4.22 -3.06
N LEU A 93 -6.53 -4.18 -2.13
CA LEU A 93 -5.50 -5.22 -2.01
C LEU A 93 -6.07 -6.48 -1.39
N LEU A 94 -6.89 -6.33 -0.34
CA LEU A 94 -7.61 -7.41 0.33
C LEU A 94 -8.59 -8.15 -0.58
N SER A 95 -9.18 -7.46 -1.56
CA SER A 95 -10.03 -8.07 -2.58
C SER A 95 -9.25 -8.65 -3.76
N GLY A 96 -7.92 -8.56 -3.75
CA GLY A 96 -7.05 -8.99 -4.85
C GLY A 96 -7.25 -8.20 -6.16
N SER A 97 -7.86 -7.01 -6.09
CA SER A 97 -8.14 -6.16 -7.26
C SER A 97 -6.96 -5.25 -7.63
N THR A 98 -6.03 -5.02 -6.70
CA THR A 98 -4.75 -4.34 -6.93
C THR A 98 -3.58 -5.17 -6.40
N THR A 99 -2.35 -4.67 -6.51
CA THR A 99 -1.11 -5.37 -6.08
C THR A 99 -0.39 -4.61 -4.96
N GLY A 100 0.45 -5.30 -4.19
CA GLY A 100 1.25 -4.68 -3.14
C GLY A 100 2.15 -3.55 -3.68
N GLU A 101 2.68 -3.70 -4.90
CA GLU A 101 3.49 -2.68 -5.56
C GLU A 101 2.72 -1.39 -5.83
N ARG A 102 1.40 -1.45 -6.08
CA ARG A 102 0.57 -0.24 -6.24
C ARG A 102 0.44 0.51 -4.92
N VAL A 103 0.30 -0.21 -3.82
CA VAL A 103 0.29 0.41 -2.49
C VAL A 103 1.67 0.99 -2.16
N ASP A 104 2.75 0.30 -2.52
CA ASP A 104 4.13 0.79 -2.33
C ASP A 104 4.41 2.10 -3.07
N VAL A 105 3.85 2.28 -4.28
CA VAL A 105 3.95 3.56 -5.01
C VAL A 105 3.37 4.72 -4.20
N VAL A 106 2.23 4.50 -3.53
CA VAL A 106 1.60 5.53 -2.67
C VAL A 106 2.38 5.72 -1.37
N ALA A 107 2.91 4.65 -0.78
CA ALA A 107 3.77 4.73 0.39
C ALA A 107 5.01 5.62 0.12
N VAL A 108 5.71 5.37 -0.99
CA VAL A 108 6.88 6.14 -1.41
C VAL A 108 6.51 7.60 -1.69
N ALA A 109 5.41 7.84 -2.42
CA ALA A 109 5.01 9.19 -2.80
C ALA A 109 4.56 10.06 -1.60
N THR A 110 4.08 9.44 -0.53
CA THR A 110 3.57 10.13 0.67
C THR A 110 4.57 10.19 1.83
N ALA A 111 5.72 9.52 1.75
CA ALA A 111 6.71 9.40 2.83
C ALA A 111 7.18 10.75 3.41
N GLY A 112 7.34 11.77 2.56
CA GLY A 112 7.80 13.12 2.96
C GLY A 112 6.68 14.15 3.17
N LEU A 113 5.42 13.73 3.23
CA LEU A 113 4.29 14.64 3.42
C LEU A 113 4.00 14.89 4.90
N SER A 114 3.59 16.12 5.20
CA SER A 114 3.00 16.48 6.50
C SER A 114 1.67 15.78 6.72
N ALA A 115 1.21 15.70 7.98
CA ALA A 115 -0.08 15.08 8.31
C ALA A 115 -1.25 15.71 7.53
N ALA A 116 -1.26 17.03 7.35
CA ALA A 116 -2.29 17.73 6.59
C ALA A 116 -2.25 17.41 5.09
N GLU A 117 -1.06 17.26 4.51
CA GLU A 117 -0.90 16.85 3.11
C GLU A 117 -1.31 15.38 2.92
N LYS A 118 -0.92 14.47 3.84
CA LYS A 118 -1.37 13.07 3.83
C LYS A 118 -2.88 12.95 3.91
N ALA A 119 -3.53 13.73 4.78
CA ALA A 119 -4.99 13.75 4.89
C ALA A 119 -5.67 14.17 3.58
N ARG A 120 -5.08 15.12 2.82
CA ARG A 120 -5.60 15.52 1.49
C ARG A 120 -5.41 14.42 0.45
N VAL A 121 -4.30 13.70 0.48
CA VAL A 121 -4.10 12.52 -0.38
C VAL A 121 -5.13 11.44 -0.03
N ALA A 122 -5.31 11.15 1.26
CA ALA A 122 -6.28 10.17 1.77
C ALA A 122 -7.73 10.52 1.39
N ALA A 123 -8.08 11.81 1.37
CA ALA A 123 -9.40 12.27 0.91
C ALA A 123 -9.70 11.89 -0.56
N ARG A 124 -8.68 11.56 -1.36
CA ARG A 124 -8.82 11.04 -2.74
C ARG A 124 -8.67 9.52 -2.82
N GLY A 125 -8.85 8.81 -1.70
CA GLY A 125 -8.65 7.37 -1.58
C GLY A 125 -9.43 6.55 -2.61
N ASP A 126 -10.70 6.89 -2.87
CA ASP A 126 -11.53 6.20 -3.87
C ASP A 126 -10.96 6.35 -5.29
N GLU A 127 -10.42 7.52 -5.64
CA GLU A 127 -9.78 7.73 -6.95
C GLU A 127 -8.47 6.96 -7.06
N LEU A 128 -7.66 6.96 -5.99
CA LEU A 128 -6.43 6.20 -5.91
C LEU A 128 -6.68 4.69 -6.06
N ALA A 129 -7.69 4.15 -5.38
CA ALA A 129 -8.07 2.74 -5.49
C ALA A 129 -8.54 2.39 -6.90
N ARG A 130 -9.45 3.17 -7.50
CA ARG A 130 -9.89 2.94 -8.89
C ARG A 130 -8.74 3.01 -9.88
N ALA A 131 -7.83 3.97 -9.72
CA ALA A 131 -6.65 4.11 -10.58
C ALA A 131 -5.69 2.93 -10.41
N ALA A 132 -5.49 2.42 -9.19
CA ALA A 132 -4.62 1.28 -8.92
C ALA A 132 -5.10 -0.01 -9.61
N VAL A 133 -6.42 -0.19 -9.73
CA VAL A 133 -7.05 -1.34 -10.40
C VAL A 133 -6.98 -1.24 -11.92
N SER A 134 -7.19 -0.04 -12.48
CA SER A 134 -7.47 0.12 -13.93
C SER A 134 -6.32 0.66 -14.77
N MET A 135 -5.36 1.38 -14.17
CA MET A 135 -4.29 2.03 -14.92
C MET A 135 -3.07 1.13 -15.11
N SER A 136 -2.34 1.37 -16.21
CA SER A 136 -0.98 0.85 -16.35
C SER A 136 -0.07 1.35 -15.21
N GLU A 137 1.05 0.67 -14.97
CA GLU A 137 1.99 1.04 -13.91
C GLU A 137 2.47 2.49 -14.05
N SER A 138 2.87 2.88 -15.27
CA SER A 138 3.39 4.22 -15.53
C SER A 138 2.31 5.30 -15.39
N ALA A 139 1.08 5.03 -15.83
CA ALA A 139 -0.03 5.97 -15.72
C ALA A 139 -0.44 6.19 -14.25
N PHE A 140 -0.49 5.11 -13.46
CA PHE A 140 -0.78 5.21 -12.03
C PHE A 140 0.30 5.98 -11.28
N ARG A 141 1.58 5.74 -11.57
CA ARG A 141 2.69 6.48 -10.92
C ARG A 141 2.57 7.99 -11.17
N ARG A 142 2.31 8.40 -12.42
CA ARG A 142 2.04 9.80 -12.78
C ARG A 142 0.79 10.36 -12.10
N PHE A 143 -0.27 9.56 -11.98
CA PHE A 143 -1.49 9.96 -11.29
C PHE A 143 -1.23 10.23 -9.80
N VAL A 144 -0.54 9.33 -9.10
CA VAL A 144 -0.17 9.50 -7.69
C VAL A 144 0.71 10.74 -7.49
N GLU A 145 1.69 10.97 -8.36
CA GLU A 145 2.52 12.18 -8.33
C GLU A 145 1.69 13.47 -8.49
N ALA A 146 0.69 13.46 -9.38
CA ALA A 146 -0.20 14.60 -9.56
C ALA A 146 -1.08 14.84 -8.32
N VAL A 147 -1.63 13.78 -7.72
CA VAL A 147 -2.39 13.84 -6.46
C VAL A 147 -1.54 14.47 -5.35
N VAL A 148 -0.30 14.00 -5.18
CA VAL A 148 0.63 14.52 -4.17
C VAL A 148 1.01 15.98 -4.42
N ARG A 149 1.26 16.35 -5.68
CA ARG A 149 1.58 17.73 -6.06
C ARG A 149 0.44 18.68 -5.72
N GLN A 150 -0.80 18.28 -5.99
CA GLN A 150 -1.98 19.07 -5.67
C GLN A 150 -2.12 19.24 -4.15
N ALA A 151 -1.96 18.15 -3.38
CA ALA A 151 -2.04 18.20 -1.92
C ALA A 151 -1.05 19.19 -1.28
N ARG A 152 0.17 19.28 -1.83
CA ARG A 152 1.19 20.27 -1.40
C ARG A 152 0.80 21.70 -1.75
N ALA A 153 0.31 21.93 -2.96
CA ALA A 153 -0.10 23.27 -3.41
C ALA A 153 -1.24 23.83 -2.55
N ASP A 154 -2.24 23.00 -2.27
CA ASP A 154 -3.40 23.36 -1.44
C ASP A 154 -2.99 23.68 0.00
N ASP A 155 -1.98 22.99 0.55
CA ASP A 155 -1.44 23.31 1.87
C ASP A 155 -0.70 24.65 1.90
N GLY A 156 0.08 24.95 0.86
CA GLY A 156 0.75 26.24 0.69
C GLY A 156 -0.25 27.40 0.64
N LEU A 157 -1.33 27.26 -0.14
CA LEU A 157 -2.38 28.27 -0.22
C LEU A 157 -3.09 28.49 1.12
N ALA A 158 -3.43 27.40 1.83
CA ALA A 158 -4.08 27.49 3.13
C ALA A 158 -3.17 28.14 4.19
N LYS A 159 -1.86 27.88 4.15
CA LYS A 159 -0.86 28.54 5.01
C LYS A 159 -0.78 30.04 4.73
N LEU A 160 -0.71 30.44 3.47
CA LEU A 160 -0.65 31.85 3.07
C LEU A 160 -1.90 32.62 3.51
N GLN A 161 -3.09 32.04 3.33
CA GLN A 161 -4.35 32.64 3.77
C GLN A 161 -4.39 32.89 5.28
N ARG A 162 -3.91 31.92 6.09
CA ARG A 162 -3.81 32.08 7.55
C ARG A 162 -2.87 33.21 7.95
N GLN A 163 -1.74 33.35 7.26
CA GLN A 163 -0.78 34.43 7.51
C GLN A 163 -1.38 35.81 7.17
N GLN A 164 -2.05 35.93 6.03
CA GLN A 164 -2.70 37.18 5.63
C GLN A 164 -3.81 37.61 6.61
N ALA A 165 -4.61 36.66 7.09
CA ALA A 165 -5.64 36.93 8.10
C ALA A 165 -5.02 37.42 9.43
N ALA A 166 -3.90 36.83 9.86
CA ALA A 166 -3.20 37.23 11.08
C ALA A 166 -2.57 38.64 10.97
N VAL A 167 -2.12 39.05 9.78
CA VAL A 167 -1.58 40.39 9.55
C VAL A 167 -2.69 41.46 9.53
N ARG A 168 -3.89 41.14 9.03
CA ARG A 168 -5.03 42.09 8.97
C ARG A 168 -5.70 42.36 10.32
N LEU A 169 -5.38 41.58 11.35
CA LEU A 169 -5.90 41.72 12.71
C LEU A 169 -4.94 42.48 13.65
N ARG A 170 -3.89 43.10 13.10
CA ARG A 170 -2.98 44.03 13.80
C ARG A 170 -3.22 45.45 13.32
#